data_AF-A0A957IKM3-F1
#
_entry.id   AF-A0A957IKM3-F1
#
_cell.length_a   1.000
_cell.length_b   1.000
_cell.length_c   1.000
_cell.angle_alpha   90.00
_cell.angle_beta   90.00
_cell.angle_gamma   90.00
#
_symmetry.space_group_name_H-M   'P 1'
#
loop_
_entity.id
_entity.type
_entity.pdbx_description
1 polymer ?
#
loop_
_entity_poly.entity_id
_entity_poly.type
_entity_poly.pdbx_seq_one_letter_code
_entity_poly.pdbx_strand_id
1 'polypeptide(L)'
;MSTLPFHALVGLDAAQQALLLLAVEPRLRGLVVTASAGTGKSSLARGMRLLLNDEAMPFVEIPPGVDAENLYGGLNLEATLRRGEMVL
;
A
#
# COMPACT_ATOMS: atom_id res chain seq x y z
N MET A 1 -13.96 9.74 -6.39
CA MET A 1 -13.89 10.39 -5.06
C MET A 1 -12.61 11.21 -5.03
N SER A 2 -12.67 12.49 -4.64
CA SER A 2 -11.48 13.34 -4.53
C SER A 2 -10.60 12.88 -3.36
N THR A 3 -9.32 12.68 -3.63
CA THR A 3 -8.33 12.35 -2.59
C THR A 3 -8.01 13.61 -1.79
N LEU A 4 -8.12 13.55 -0.47
CA LEU A 4 -7.76 14.67 0.40
C LEU A 4 -6.24 14.80 0.50
N PRO A 5 -5.68 16.03 0.55
CA PRO A 5 -4.27 16.24 0.84
C PRO A 5 -3.86 15.62 2.18
N PHE A 6 -2.63 15.12 2.28
CA PHE A 6 -2.11 14.44 3.47
C PHE A 6 -2.35 15.21 4.78
N HIS A 7 -2.07 16.52 4.77
CA HIS A 7 -2.20 17.42 5.93
C HIS A 7 -3.64 17.87 6.21
N ALA A 8 -4.59 17.62 5.30
CA ALA A 8 -5.99 18.02 5.47
C ALA A 8 -6.78 17.07 6.38
N LEU A 9 -6.19 15.95 6.79
CA LEU A 9 -6.81 14.96 7.67
C LEU A 9 -6.56 15.32 9.13
N VAL A 10 -7.64 15.67 9.83
CA VAL A 10 -7.61 16.09 11.24
C VAL A 10 -7.71 14.89 12.18
N GLY A 11 -6.98 14.92 13.30
CA GLY A 11 -7.04 13.88 14.35
C GLY A 11 -6.21 12.63 14.06
N LEU A 12 -5.31 12.69 13.06
CA LEU A 12 -4.39 11.61 12.70
C LEU A 12 -2.92 12.06 12.81
N ASP A 13 -2.62 13.06 13.63
CA ASP A 13 -1.30 13.71 13.70
C ASP A 13 -0.16 12.72 13.98
N ALA A 14 -0.37 11.79 14.92
CA ALA A 14 0.61 10.76 15.24
C ALA A 14 0.87 9.79 14.06
N ALA A 15 -0.19 9.42 13.31
CA ALA A 15 -0.06 8.56 12.15
C ALA A 15 0.59 9.29 10.96
N GLN A 16 0.28 10.57 10.78
CA GLN A 16 0.96 11.44 9.81
C GLN A 16 2.46 11.52 10.12
N GLN A 17 2.82 11.82 11.36
CA GLN A 17 4.23 11.90 11.77
C GLN A 17 4.96 10.56 11.56
N ALA A 18 4.33 9.44 11.92
CA ALA A 18 4.93 8.12 11.72
C ALA A 18 5.15 7.79 10.22
N LEU A 19 4.23 8.17 9.34
CA LEU A 19 4.41 8.00 7.89
C LEU A 19 5.55 8.88 7.35
N LEU A 20 5.69 10.12 7.83
CA LEU A 20 6.80 10.98 7.47
C LEU A 20 8.14 10.39 7.93
N LEU A 21 8.19 9.83 9.14
CA LEU A 21 9.39 9.14 9.64
C LEU A 21 9.75 7.92 8.77
N LEU A 22 8.75 7.12 8.36
CA LEU A 22 8.96 5.98 7.46
C LEU A 22 9.47 6.41 6.08
N ALA A 23 9.03 7.55 5.57
CA ALA A 23 9.53 8.09 4.31
C ALA A 23 11.00 8.53 4.38
N VAL A 24 11.46 8.97 5.56
CA VAL A 24 12.85 9.40 5.78
C VAL A 24 13.77 8.22 6.13
N GLU A 25 13.32 7.30 6.98
CA GLU A 25 14.09 6.13 7.44
C GLU A 25 13.35 4.82 7.13
N PRO A 26 13.60 4.21 5.96
CA PRO A 26 12.96 2.96 5.54
C PRO A 26 13.23 1.78 6.48
N ARG A 27 14.29 1.81 7.29
CA ARG A 27 14.61 0.74 8.26
C ARG A 27 13.60 0.63 9.40
N LEU A 28 12.72 1.63 9.58
CA LEU A 28 11.57 1.56 10.49
C LEU A 28 10.50 0.54 10.03
N ARG A 29 10.60 0.03 8.79
CA ARG A 29 9.82 -1.06 8.18
C ARG A 29 8.35 -0.80 7.92
N GLY A 30 7.57 -0.41 8.93
CA GLY A 30 6.12 -0.28 8.76
C GLY A 30 5.40 0.42 9.92
N LEU A 31 4.14 0.74 9.68
CA LEU A 31 3.25 1.41 10.62
C LEU A 31 1.97 0.61 10.79
N VAL A 32 1.57 0.39 12.04
CA VAL A 32 0.25 -0.14 12.39
C VAL A 32 -0.61 1.01 12.93
N VAL A 33 -1.75 1.27 12.28
CA VAL A 33 -2.69 2.32 12.70
C VAL A 33 -3.95 1.69 13.28
N THR A 34 -4.12 1.75 14.59
CA THR A 34 -5.33 1.31 15.28
C THR A 34 -6.37 2.42 15.29
N ALA A 35 -7.44 2.28 14.51
CA ALA A 35 -8.56 3.21 14.55
C ALA A 35 -9.85 2.56 14.05
N SER A 36 -11.01 3.05 14.47
CA SER A 36 -12.34 2.58 14.05
C SER A 36 -12.61 2.77 12.55
N ALA A 37 -13.59 2.07 11.99
CA ALA A 37 -14.01 2.33 10.61
C ALA A 37 -14.44 3.82 10.45
N GLY A 38 -14.18 4.40 9.28
CA GLY A 38 -14.53 5.80 9.00
C GLY A 38 -13.55 6.87 9.51
N THR A 39 -12.47 6.50 10.22
CA THR A 39 -11.48 7.46 10.75
C THR A 39 -10.47 8.00 9.72
N GLY A 40 -10.62 7.66 8.44
CA GLY A 40 -9.75 8.20 7.37
C GLY A 40 -8.39 7.50 7.18
N LYS A 41 -8.15 6.32 7.76
CA LYS A 41 -6.88 5.56 7.58
C LYS A 41 -6.45 5.38 6.12
N SER A 42 -7.36 4.89 5.27
CA SER A 42 -7.07 4.70 3.84
C SER A 42 -6.94 6.04 3.11
N SER A 43 -7.65 7.07 3.54
CA SER A 43 -7.50 8.44 3.01
C SER A 43 -6.12 9.01 3.34
N LEU A 44 -5.58 8.72 4.53
CA LEU A 44 -4.23 9.11 4.94
C LEU A 44 -3.17 8.46 4.06
N ALA A 45 -3.29 7.15 3.83
CA ALA A 45 -2.36 6.40 2.97
C ALA A 45 -2.38 6.94 1.52
N ARG A 46 -3.55 7.22 0.97
CA ARG A 46 -3.69 7.84 -0.37
C ARG A 46 -3.17 9.27 -0.42
N GLY A 47 -3.40 10.06 0.63
CA GLY A 47 -2.85 11.41 0.76
C GLY A 47 -1.32 11.42 0.80
N MET A 48 -0.71 10.44 1.48
CA MET A 48 0.75 10.26 1.51
C MET A 48 1.32 9.97 0.12
N ARG A 49 0.63 9.15 -0.68
CA ARG A 49 1.05 8.87 -2.08
C ARG A 49 1.07 10.14 -2.95
N LEU A 50 0.13 11.06 -2.72
CA LEU A 50 0.13 12.36 -3.40
C LEU A 50 1.29 13.24 -2.93
N LEU A 51 1.61 13.23 -1.63
CA LEU A 51 2.68 14.03 -1.06
C LEU A 51 4.06 13.62 -1.59
N LEU A 52 4.33 12.32 -1.68
CA LEU A 52 5.63 11.82 -2.14
C LEU A 52 5.85 12.04 -3.64
N ASN A 53 4.77 12.19 -4.42
CA ASN A 53 4.79 12.45 -5.87
C ASN A 53 5.83 11.62 -6.65
N ASP A 54 6.08 10.40 -6.21
CA ASP A 54 7.14 9.54 -6.75
C ASP A 54 6.49 8.41 -7.56
N GLU A 55 6.71 8.43 -8.88
CA GLU A 55 6.27 7.33 -9.75
C GLU A 55 6.98 6.02 -9.42
N ALA A 56 8.16 6.06 -8.81
CA ALA A 56 8.88 4.88 -8.37
C ALA A 56 8.31 4.24 -7.09
N MET A 57 7.37 4.89 -6.40
CA MET A 57 6.68 4.32 -5.25
C MET A 57 5.27 3.80 -5.63
N PRO A 58 5.13 2.51 -5.95
CA PRO A 58 3.81 1.93 -6.19
C PRO A 58 2.97 1.97 -4.91
N PHE A 59 1.68 2.29 -5.08
CA PHE A 59 0.69 2.22 -4.01
C PHE A 59 -0.31 1.12 -4.32
N VAL A 60 -0.37 0.10 -3.47
CA VAL A 60 -1.23 -1.08 -3.65
C VAL A 60 -2.08 -1.26 -2.40
N GLU A 61 -3.39 -1.34 -2.58
CA GLU A 61 -4.31 -1.73 -1.51
C GLU A 61 -4.50 -3.24 -1.54
N ILE A 62 -4.23 -3.91 -0.41
CA ILE A 62 -4.34 -5.37 -0.30
C ILE A 62 -5.73 -5.71 0.27
N PRO A 63 -6.62 -6.38 -0.48
CA PRO A 63 -7.93 -6.79 0.02
C PRO A 63 -7.81 -7.88 1.10
N PRO A 64 -8.77 -7.94 2.04
CA PRO A 64 -8.87 -9.06 2.95
C PRO A 64 -9.15 -10.35 2.16
N GLY A 65 -8.33 -11.39 2.37
CA GLY A 65 -8.49 -12.69 1.70
C GLY A 65 -7.68 -12.85 0.41
N VAL A 66 -6.74 -11.95 0.10
CA VAL A 66 -5.75 -12.20 -0.96
C VAL A 66 -4.96 -13.48 -0.66
N ASP A 67 -4.73 -14.31 -1.68
CA ASP A 67 -3.87 -15.49 -1.56
C ASP A 67 -2.40 -15.17 -1.93
N ALA A 68 -1.53 -16.16 -1.74
CA ALA A 68 -0.10 -16.01 -1.99
C ALA A 68 0.22 -15.80 -3.48
N GLU A 69 -0.50 -16.46 -4.39
CA GLU A 69 -0.25 -16.32 -5.84
C GLU A 69 -0.62 -14.92 -6.33
N ASN A 70 -1.71 -14.34 -5.83
CA ASN A 70 -2.10 -12.97 -6.16
C ASN A 70 -1.21 -11.91 -5.49
N LEU A 71 -0.53 -12.24 -4.39
CA LEU A 71 0.35 -11.32 -3.68
C LEU A 71 1.80 -11.36 -4.19
N TYR A 72 2.35 -12.56 -4.40
CA TYR A 72 3.75 -12.77 -4.80
C TYR A 72 3.93 -13.02 -6.31
N GLY A 73 2.85 -13.39 -7.01
CA GLY A 73 2.89 -13.95 -8.36
C GLY A 73 2.76 -15.48 -8.35
N GLY A 74 2.01 -16.02 -9.31
CA GLY A 74 1.78 -17.45 -9.48
C GLY A 74 2.58 -18.05 -10.64
N LEU A 75 2.35 -19.34 -10.89
CA LEU A 75 2.83 -20.05 -12.07
C LEU A 75 1.65 -20.78 -12.72
N ASN A 76 1.38 -20.48 -13.98
CA ASN A 76 0.42 -21.25 -14.76
C ASN A 76 1.05 -22.58 -15.20
N LEU A 77 0.90 -23.62 -14.37
CA LEU A 77 1.44 -24.96 -14.60
C LEU A 77 0.99 -25.57 -15.93
N GLU A 78 -0.29 -25.44 -16.30
CA GLU A 78 -0.80 -26.00 -17.55
C GLU A 78 -0.15 -25.33 -18.78
N ALA A 79 -0.12 -24.00 -18.80
CA ALA A 79 0.46 -23.25 -19.89
C ALA A 79 1.97 -23.50 -20.01
N THR A 80 2.66 -23.60 -18.86
CA THR A 80 4.10 -23.89 -18.80
C THR A 80 4.42 -25.25 -19.40
N LEU A 81 3.67 -26.29 -19.01
CA LEU A 81 3.88 -27.65 -19.55
C LEU A 81 3.56 -27.75 -21.04
N ARG A 82 2.54 -27.03 -21.53
CA ARG A 82 2.18 -27.04 -22.96
C ARG A 82 3.20 -26.31 -23.84
N ARG A 83 3.73 -25.18 -23.37
CA ARG A 83 4.64 -24.34 -24.16
C ARG A 83 6.11 -24.72 -24.01
N GLY A 84 6.47 -25.42 -22.93
CA GLY A 84 7.87 -25.71 -22.60
C GLY A 84 8.63 -24.49 -22.09
N GLU A 85 7.94 -23.40 -21.80
CA GLU A 85 8.49 -22.13 -21.30
C GLU A 85 7.67 -21.68 -20.08
N MET A 86 8.32 -21.06 -19.11
CA MET A 86 7.66 -20.61 -17.87
C MET A 86 6.62 -19.54 -18.17
N VAL A 87 5.39 -19.76 -17.72
CA VAL A 87 4.28 -18.78 -17.80
C VAL A 87 3.83 -18.45 -16.39
N LEU A 88 4.12 -17.22 -15.95
CA LEU A 88 3.68 -16.66 -14.66
C LEU A 88 2.19 -16.30 -14.70
#